data_AF-A0A7C6XR78-F1
#
_entry.id   AF-A0A7C6XR78-F1
#
_cell.length_a   1.000
_cell.length_b   1.000
_cell.length_c   1.000
_cell.angle_alpha   90.00
_cell.angle_beta   90.00
_cell.angle_gamma   90.00
#
_symmetry.space_group_name_H-M   'P 1'
#
loop_
_entity.id
_entity.type
_entity.pdbx_description
1 polymer ?
#
loop_
_entity_poly.entity_id
_entity_poly.type
_entity_poly.pdbx_seq_one_letter_code
_entity_poly.pdbx_strand_id
1 'polypeptide(L)'
;FHPFDASGRQTFDDVAVSATLREVRAVCPGIPISLSTSAEIEPDPQKRLTLIAGWTELPDLVSANQGEAGIREVCEMLIGRGVGIEVGLLSVDDVTSFVGSGLTDRCERVLVETTETDPDRALTDAAAIERVIAEADIELPQVHHGEGIASWVVNARAIRRGHGIRTGLEDTPVLVDGSQAAGNGELVAVAAGLLAELGS
;
A
#
# COMPACT_ATOMS: atom_id res chain seq x y z
N PHE A 1 -2.86 -7.14 0.76
CA PHE A 1 -3.58 -8.00 -0.21
C PHE A 1 -5.07 -7.71 -0.15
N HIS A 2 -5.80 -8.19 -1.15
CA HIS A 2 -7.25 -7.98 -1.29
C HIS A 2 -7.99 -9.29 -0.99
N PRO A 3 -8.90 -9.33 -0.01
CA PRO A 3 -9.79 -10.47 0.23
C PRO A 3 -10.86 -10.54 -0.85
N PHE A 4 -11.22 -11.76 -1.25
CA PHE A 4 -12.24 -12.01 -2.28
C PHE A 4 -13.39 -12.84 -1.72
N ASP A 5 -14.62 -12.52 -2.13
CA ASP A 5 -15.79 -13.34 -1.83
C ASP A 5 -15.79 -14.65 -2.66
N ALA A 6 -16.75 -15.53 -2.40
CA ALA A 6 -16.87 -16.80 -3.12
C ALA A 6 -17.15 -16.65 -4.63
N SER A 7 -17.49 -15.45 -5.09
CA SER A 7 -17.68 -15.12 -6.51
C SER A 7 -16.43 -14.50 -7.16
N GLY A 8 -15.33 -14.36 -6.41
CA GLY A 8 -14.08 -13.79 -6.90
C GLY A 8 -14.09 -12.26 -6.98
N ARG A 9 -14.97 -11.58 -6.23
CA ARG A 9 -14.99 -10.12 -6.15
C ARG A 9 -14.34 -9.65 -4.86
N GLN A 10 -13.58 -8.55 -4.91
CA GLN A 10 -12.98 -7.97 -3.72
C GLN A 10 -14.07 -7.60 -2.70
N THR A 11 -13.77 -7.78 -1.42
CA THR A 11 -14.77 -7.58 -0.36
C THR A 11 -14.14 -7.18 0.97
N PHE A 12 -14.93 -6.47 1.78
CA PHE A 12 -14.68 -6.23 3.20
C PHE A 12 -15.56 -7.09 4.12
N ASP A 13 -16.25 -8.09 3.58
CA ASP A 13 -17.06 -9.02 4.38
C ASP A 13 -16.20 -9.79 5.39
N ASP A 14 -16.58 -9.77 6.67
CA ASP A 14 -15.80 -10.35 7.76
C ASP A 14 -15.52 -11.85 7.56
N VAL A 15 -16.47 -12.61 6.98
CA VAL A 15 -16.27 -14.06 6.80
C VAL A 15 -15.13 -14.32 5.83
N ALA A 16 -15.11 -13.61 4.69
CA ALA A 16 -14.05 -13.74 3.70
C ALA A 16 -12.71 -13.19 4.22
N VAL A 17 -12.72 -12.04 4.89
CA VAL A 17 -11.52 -11.42 5.48
C VAL A 17 -10.90 -12.33 6.53
N SER A 18 -11.71 -12.77 7.50
CA SER A 18 -11.25 -13.63 8.60
C SER A 18 -10.73 -14.98 8.11
N ALA A 19 -11.39 -15.60 7.13
CA ALA A 19 -10.90 -16.84 6.52
C ALA A 19 -9.53 -16.62 5.87
N THR A 20 -9.41 -15.58 5.03
CA THR A 20 -8.17 -15.29 4.31
C THR A 20 -7.00 -14.97 5.26
N LEU A 21 -7.24 -14.16 6.31
CA LEU A 21 -6.22 -13.84 7.31
C LEU A 21 -5.70 -15.10 8.01
N ARG A 22 -6.59 -16.00 8.43
CA ARG A 22 -6.20 -17.24 9.10
C ARG A 22 -5.39 -18.15 8.18
N GLU A 23 -5.80 -18.29 6.92
CA GLU A 23 -5.08 -19.10 5.93
C GLU A 23 -3.68 -18.55 5.67
N VAL A 24 -3.55 -17.24 5.41
CA VAL A 24 -2.24 -16.62 5.14
C VAL A 24 -1.33 -16.72 6.38
N ARG A 25 -1.84 -16.47 7.59
CA ARG A 25 -1.05 -16.61 8.82
C ARG A 25 -0.56 -18.04 9.05
N ALA A 26 -1.35 -19.04 8.68
CA ALA A 26 -0.98 -20.44 8.84
C ALA A 26 0.19 -20.85 7.94
N VAL A 27 0.28 -20.29 6.73
CA VAL A 27 1.36 -20.61 5.77
C VAL A 27 2.56 -19.66 5.87
N CYS A 28 2.38 -18.44 6.37
CA CYS A 28 3.41 -17.41 6.48
C CYS A 28 3.51 -16.87 7.92
N PRO A 29 3.88 -17.70 8.91
CA PRO A 29 3.94 -17.26 10.30
C PRO A 29 5.01 -16.17 10.50
N GLY A 30 4.64 -15.12 11.23
CA GLY A 30 5.55 -14.02 11.59
C GLY A 30 5.76 -12.96 10.51
N ILE A 31 5.14 -13.10 9.33
CA ILE A 31 5.11 -12.04 8.31
C ILE A 31 3.91 -11.13 8.57
N PRO A 32 4.11 -9.81 8.77
CA PRO A 32 3.00 -8.88 8.93
C PRO A 32 2.09 -8.88 7.71
N ILE A 33 0.78 -8.88 7.95
CA ILE A 33 -0.23 -8.85 6.90
C ILE A 33 -0.85 -7.47 6.83
N SER A 34 -0.81 -6.90 5.62
CA SER A 34 -1.53 -5.67 5.28
C SER A 34 -2.72 -5.94 4.37
N LEU A 35 -3.87 -5.31 4.65
CA LEU A 35 -5.05 -5.30 3.78
C LEU A 35 -5.31 -3.92 3.19
N SER A 36 -5.85 -3.89 1.97
CA SER A 36 -6.37 -2.65 1.41
C SER A 36 -7.64 -2.21 2.14
N THR A 37 -7.82 -0.91 2.31
CA THR A 37 -9.12 -0.30 2.65
C THR A 37 -9.66 0.58 1.52
N SER A 38 -9.21 0.36 0.28
CA SER A 38 -9.51 1.22 -0.88
C SER A 38 -11.01 1.42 -1.13
N ALA A 39 -11.36 2.62 -1.61
CA ALA A 39 -12.71 2.97 -2.02
C ALA A 39 -13.15 2.22 -3.28
N GLU A 40 -12.21 1.61 -4.03
CA GLU A 40 -12.53 0.75 -5.18
C GLU A 40 -13.32 -0.49 -4.78
N ILE A 41 -13.08 -1.02 -3.56
CA ILE A 41 -13.79 -2.18 -3.02
C ILE A 41 -15.20 -1.79 -2.55
N GLU A 42 -15.31 -0.68 -1.81
CA GLU A 42 -16.57 -0.11 -1.35
C GLU A 42 -16.50 1.43 -1.37
N PRO A 43 -17.14 2.10 -2.35
CA PRO A 43 -17.00 3.54 -2.54
C PRO A 43 -17.85 4.35 -1.56
N ASP A 44 -18.88 3.77 -0.93
CA ASP A 44 -19.65 4.46 0.10
C ASP A 44 -18.84 4.50 1.41
N PRO A 45 -18.44 5.69 1.92
CA PRO A 45 -17.56 5.79 3.07
C PRO A 45 -18.20 5.24 4.36
N GLN A 46 -19.50 5.38 4.54
CA GLN A 46 -20.20 4.89 5.74
C GLN A 46 -20.37 3.38 5.70
N LYS A 47 -20.71 2.83 4.52
CA LYS A 47 -20.78 1.38 4.32
C LYS A 47 -19.41 0.74 4.47
N ARG A 48 -18.37 1.33 3.88
CA ARG A 48 -16.97 0.89 4.04
C ARG A 48 -16.55 0.86 5.49
N LEU A 49 -16.75 1.96 6.23
CA LEU A 49 -16.46 2.02 7.66
C LEU A 49 -17.22 0.94 8.44
N THR A 50 -18.51 0.75 8.16
CA THR A 50 -19.35 -0.25 8.83
C THR A 50 -18.84 -1.67 8.59
N LEU A 51 -18.48 -2.01 7.34
CA LEU A 51 -17.94 -3.33 6.99
C LEU A 51 -16.61 -3.60 7.69
N ILE A 52 -15.66 -2.65 7.61
CA ILE A 52 -14.33 -2.78 8.22
C ILE A 52 -14.44 -2.81 9.75
N ALA A 53 -15.32 -2.01 10.35
CA ALA A 53 -15.58 -2.05 11.79
C ALA A 53 -16.14 -3.40 12.25
N GLY A 54 -16.82 -4.12 11.36
CA GLY A 54 -17.36 -5.46 11.60
C GLY A 54 -16.34 -6.59 11.61
N TRP A 55 -15.09 -6.36 11.20
CA TRP A 55 -14.06 -7.40 11.18
C TRP A 55 -13.82 -7.98 12.58
N THR A 56 -13.76 -9.30 12.69
CA THR A 56 -13.51 -10.01 13.95
C THR A 56 -12.06 -10.47 14.07
N GLU A 57 -11.47 -10.93 12.97
CA GLU A 57 -10.01 -11.07 12.83
C GLU A 57 -9.42 -9.79 12.25
N LEU A 58 -8.32 -9.32 12.83
CA LEU A 58 -7.66 -8.10 12.38
C LEU A 58 -6.36 -8.41 11.64
N PRO A 59 -6.04 -7.67 10.56
CA PRO A 59 -4.69 -7.65 9.99
C PRO A 59 -3.73 -6.92 10.93
N ASP A 60 -2.44 -7.04 10.66
CA ASP A 60 -1.41 -6.31 11.42
C ASP A 60 -1.37 -4.84 10.95
N LEU A 61 -1.58 -4.64 9.65
CA LEU A 61 -1.54 -3.35 8.97
C LEU A 61 -2.74 -3.19 8.03
N VAL A 62 -3.02 -1.95 7.64
CA VAL A 62 -3.82 -1.64 6.45
C VAL A 62 -3.19 -0.52 5.64
N SER A 63 -3.43 -0.52 4.33
CA SER A 63 -3.14 0.64 3.47
C SER A 63 -4.35 1.56 3.35
N ALA A 64 -4.16 2.84 3.65
CA ALA A 64 -5.22 3.85 3.72
C ALA A 64 -4.89 5.07 2.86
N ASN A 65 -5.56 5.19 1.70
CA ASN A 65 -5.33 6.25 0.71
C ASN A 65 -5.92 7.59 1.19
N GLN A 66 -5.07 8.59 1.42
CA GLN A 66 -5.48 9.82 2.13
C GLN A 66 -6.40 10.74 1.33
N GLY A 67 -6.45 10.59 0.00
CA GLY A 67 -7.39 11.31 -0.86
C GLY A 67 -8.82 10.76 -0.85
N GLU A 68 -9.06 9.61 -0.21
CA GLU A 68 -10.37 8.97 -0.25
C GLU A 68 -11.33 9.51 0.81
N ALA A 69 -12.59 9.73 0.42
CA ALA A 69 -13.63 10.19 1.34
C ALA A 69 -13.82 9.20 2.51
N GLY A 70 -13.85 9.73 3.74
CA GLY A 70 -14.07 8.94 4.96
C GLY A 70 -12.88 8.08 5.41
N ILE A 71 -11.70 8.23 4.79
CA ILE A 71 -10.53 7.42 5.15
C ILE A 71 -10.02 7.71 6.56
N ARG A 72 -10.14 8.97 7.01
CA ARG A 72 -9.73 9.38 8.36
C ARG A 72 -10.46 8.58 9.44
N GLU A 73 -11.77 8.44 9.33
CA GLU A 73 -12.61 7.70 10.27
C GLU A 73 -12.24 6.21 10.30
N VAL A 74 -11.90 5.63 9.14
CA VAL A 74 -11.38 4.26 9.04
C VAL A 74 -10.06 4.13 9.78
N CYS A 75 -9.10 5.05 9.55
CA CYS A 75 -7.81 5.05 10.24
C CYS A 75 -7.97 5.19 11.76
N GLU A 76 -8.74 6.17 12.23
CA GLU A 76 -8.94 6.41 13.67
C GLU A 76 -9.54 5.18 14.37
N MET A 77 -10.53 4.55 13.73
CA MET A 77 -11.16 3.33 14.23
C MET A 77 -10.17 2.15 14.30
N LEU A 78 -9.41 1.92 13.23
CA LEU A 78 -8.45 0.81 13.16
C LEU A 78 -7.26 0.99 14.12
N ILE A 79 -6.73 2.21 14.26
CA ILE A 79 -5.70 2.52 15.26
C ILE A 79 -6.24 2.23 16.67
N GLY A 80 -7.49 2.60 16.96
CA GLY A 80 -8.15 2.30 18.24
C GLY A 80 -8.29 0.79 18.53
N ARG A 81 -8.20 -0.04 17.48
CA ARG A 81 -8.22 -1.50 17.56
C ARG A 81 -6.83 -2.14 17.49
N GLY A 82 -5.77 -1.33 17.46
CA GLY A 82 -4.38 -1.79 17.44
C GLY A 82 -3.87 -2.24 16.07
N VAL A 83 -4.54 -1.83 14.98
CA VAL A 83 -4.07 -2.08 13.61
C VAL A 83 -3.20 -0.91 13.15
N GLY A 84 -2.01 -1.21 12.63
CA GLY A 84 -1.10 -0.19 12.10
C GLY A 84 -1.58 0.35 10.76
N ILE A 85 -1.26 1.62 10.47
CA ILE A 85 -1.70 2.30 9.25
C ILE A 85 -0.50 2.58 8.35
N GLU A 86 -0.59 2.10 7.12
CA GLU A 86 0.25 2.50 6.00
C GLU A 86 -0.47 3.57 5.19
N VAL A 87 0.13 4.74 5.10
CA VAL A 87 -0.51 5.94 4.57
C VAL A 87 -0.30 5.99 3.06
N GLY A 88 -1.35 5.72 2.28
CA GLY A 88 -1.32 5.78 0.82
C GLY A 88 -1.35 7.23 0.32
N LEU A 89 -0.28 7.65 -0.35
CA LEU A 89 -0.13 8.98 -0.94
C LEU A 89 0.11 8.83 -2.45
N LEU A 90 -0.93 9.12 -3.23
CA LEU A 90 -0.95 8.99 -4.69
C LEU A 90 -0.68 10.34 -5.37
N SER A 91 -0.78 11.44 -4.61
CA SER A 91 -0.63 12.80 -5.09
C SER A 91 -0.08 13.72 -4.00
N VAL A 92 0.33 14.93 -4.40
CA VAL A 92 0.75 15.99 -3.47
C VAL A 92 -0.41 16.44 -2.56
N ASP A 93 -1.64 16.43 -3.06
CA ASP A 93 -2.83 16.80 -2.30
C ASP A 93 -3.13 15.78 -1.19
N ASP A 94 -2.76 14.51 -1.40
CA ASP A 94 -2.87 13.47 -0.37
C ASP A 94 -1.93 13.75 0.80
N VAL A 95 -0.72 14.27 0.54
CA VAL A 95 0.22 14.66 1.61
C VAL A 95 -0.40 15.78 2.46
N THR A 96 -1.03 16.76 1.81
CA THR A 96 -1.70 17.87 2.49
C THR A 96 -2.88 17.35 3.33
N SER A 97 -3.66 16.42 2.79
CA SER A 97 -4.77 15.78 3.49
C SER A 97 -4.29 14.97 4.70
N PHE A 98 -3.18 14.26 4.55
CA PHE A 98 -2.55 13.49 5.63
C PHE A 98 -2.08 14.39 6.77
N VAL A 99 -1.37 15.48 6.48
CA VAL A 99 -0.95 16.46 7.50
C VAL A 99 -2.17 17.06 8.20
N GLY A 100 -3.21 17.42 7.45
CA GLY A 100 -4.46 17.95 7.99
C GLY A 100 -5.28 16.96 8.82
N SER A 101 -5.03 15.65 8.69
CA SER A 101 -5.74 14.60 9.43
C SER A 101 -5.37 14.56 10.92
N GLY A 102 -4.14 15.00 11.27
CA GLY A 102 -3.58 14.87 12.62
C GLY A 102 -3.15 13.45 12.99
N LEU A 103 -2.95 12.56 12.00
CA LEU A 103 -2.58 11.15 12.20
C LEU A 103 -1.07 10.88 12.02
N THR A 104 -0.25 11.88 11.69
CA THR A 104 1.18 11.71 11.32
C THR A 104 1.99 10.90 12.32
N ASP A 105 1.74 11.08 13.62
CA ASP A 105 2.50 10.41 14.70
C ASP A 105 1.89 9.06 15.13
N ARG A 106 0.87 8.58 14.40
CA ARG A 106 0.09 7.39 14.75
C ARG A 106 0.04 6.36 13.61
N CYS A 107 0.86 6.53 12.58
CA CYS A 107 0.97 5.66 11.43
C CYS A 107 2.35 4.98 11.40
N GLU A 108 2.46 3.88 10.66
CA GLU A 108 3.64 3.02 10.64
C GLU A 108 4.63 3.44 9.55
N ARG A 109 4.11 3.82 8.38
CA ARG A 109 4.89 4.23 7.21
C ARG A 109 4.02 4.92 6.17
N VAL A 110 4.67 5.58 5.22
CA VAL A 110 4.05 6.17 4.03
C VAL A 110 4.28 5.27 2.81
N LEU A 111 3.22 5.05 2.04
CA LEU A 111 3.27 4.45 0.71
C LEU A 111 3.24 5.57 -0.33
N VAL A 112 4.36 5.78 -1.03
CA VAL A 112 4.41 6.66 -2.19
C VAL A 112 4.02 5.82 -3.40
N GLU A 113 2.82 6.05 -3.89
CA GLU A 113 2.18 5.25 -4.94
C GLU A 113 2.03 6.09 -6.21
N THR A 114 2.60 5.63 -7.32
CA THR A 114 2.45 6.33 -8.60
C THR A 114 1.57 5.51 -9.54
N THR A 115 0.49 6.11 -10.03
CA THR A 115 -0.47 5.44 -10.94
C THR A 115 -0.12 5.58 -12.43
N GLU A 116 0.97 6.30 -12.73
CA GLU A 116 1.46 6.48 -14.09
C GLU A 116 2.19 5.23 -14.60
N THR A 117 1.84 4.82 -15.83
CA THR A 117 2.50 3.70 -16.53
C THR A 117 3.72 4.13 -17.34
N ASP A 118 3.85 5.44 -17.61
CA ASP A 118 5.03 6.03 -18.23
C ASP A 118 6.14 6.21 -17.17
N PRO A 119 7.34 5.62 -17.37
CA PRO A 119 8.44 5.69 -16.40
C PRO A 119 8.85 7.11 -15.99
N ASP A 120 8.91 8.06 -16.93
CA ASP A 120 9.40 9.42 -16.64
C ASP A 120 8.35 10.21 -15.85
N ARG A 121 7.07 10.03 -16.16
CA ARG A 121 5.97 10.63 -15.38
C ARG A 121 5.88 10.02 -13.99
N ALA A 122 5.97 8.71 -13.85
CA ALA A 122 5.98 8.04 -12.55
C ALA A 122 7.13 8.54 -11.65
N LEU A 123 8.35 8.68 -12.20
CA LEU A 123 9.49 9.23 -11.45
C LEU A 123 9.28 10.69 -11.04
N THR A 124 8.62 11.48 -11.90
CA THR A 124 8.28 12.87 -11.62
C THR A 124 7.29 12.97 -10.46
N ASP A 125 6.24 12.13 -10.47
CA ASP A 125 5.21 12.12 -9.43
C ASP A 125 5.77 11.64 -8.08
N ALA A 126 6.53 10.53 -8.07
CA ALA A 126 7.20 10.04 -6.87
C ALA A 126 8.12 11.10 -6.25
N ALA A 127 8.88 11.83 -7.08
CA ALA A 127 9.75 12.90 -6.62
C ALA A 127 8.97 14.10 -6.08
N ALA A 128 7.83 14.44 -6.69
CA ALA A 128 6.98 15.53 -6.23
C ALA A 128 6.35 15.21 -4.86
N ILE A 129 5.83 14.00 -4.68
CA ILE A 129 5.26 13.53 -3.40
C ILE A 129 6.33 13.51 -2.31
N GLU A 130 7.48 12.88 -2.58
CA GLU A 130 8.59 12.81 -1.62
C GLU A 130 9.08 14.18 -1.16
N ARG A 131 9.16 15.15 -2.09
CA ARG A 131 9.54 16.53 -1.75
C ARG A 131 8.55 17.13 -0.74
N VAL A 132 7.25 16.94 -0.93
CA VAL A 132 6.23 17.53 -0.05
C VAL A 132 6.17 16.81 1.30
N ILE A 133 6.43 15.50 1.33
CA ILE A 133 6.63 14.75 2.59
C ILE A 133 7.77 15.37 3.40
N ALA A 134 8.91 15.65 2.74
CA ALA A 134 10.07 16.26 3.38
C ALA A 134 9.80 17.71 3.83
N GLU A 135 9.10 18.51 3.03
CA GLU A 135 8.70 19.89 3.39
C GLU A 135 7.70 19.94 4.56
N ALA A 136 6.95 18.86 4.77
CA ALA A 136 6.03 18.71 5.89
C ALA A 136 6.67 18.10 7.15
N ASP A 137 8.00 17.87 7.14
CA ASP A 137 8.75 17.25 8.24
C ASP A 137 8.19 15.89 8.69
N ILE A 138 7.64 15.10 7.74
CA ILE A 138 7.16 13.75 8.02
C ILE A 138 8.35 12.78 8.06
N GLU A 139 8.66 12.24 9.25
CA GLU A 139 9.80 11.34 9.48
C GLU A 139 9.46 9.85 9.31
N LEU A 140 8.22 9.51 8.94
CA LEU A 140 7.81 8.12 8.75
C LEU A 140 8.64 7.42 7.67
N PRO A 141 8.98 6.13 7.86
CA PRO A 141 9.61 5.34 6.80
C PRO A 141 8.77 5.39 5.51
N GLN A 142 9.43 5.42 4.37
CA GLN A 142 8.75 5.43 3.08
C GLN A 142 8.93 4.08 2.38
N VAL A 143 7.85 3.62 1.74
CA VAL A 143 7.83 2.50 0.81
C VAL A 143 7.27 3.02 -0.51
N HIS A 144 7.97 2.79 -1.60
CA HIS A 144 7.56 3.28 -2.92
C HIS A 144 7.09 2.11 -3.79
N HIS A 145 6.10 2.34 -4.64
CA HIS A 145 5.72 1.45 -5.73
C HIS A 145 5.04 2.24 -6.84
N GLY A 146 4.93 1.63 -8.01
CA GLY A 146 4.22 2.22 -9.14
C GLY A 146 3.45 1.18 -9.95
N GLU A 147 2.87 1.63 -11.05
CA GLU A 147 1.98 0.85 -11.91
C GLU A 147 2.71 0.25 -13.12
N GLY A 148 2.43 -1.03 -13.40
CA GLY A 148 2.94 -1.74 -14.57
C GLY A 148 4.48 -1.72 -14.65
N ILE A 149 5.01 -1.49 -15.85
CA ILE A 149 6.47 -1.49 -16.06
C ILE A 149 7.17 -0.35 -15.29
N ALA A 150 6.47 0.76 -15.03
CA ALA A 150 7.03 1.91 -14.32
C ALA A 150 7.33 1.58 -12.84
N SER A 151 6.66 0.59 -12.25
CA SER A 151 6.92 0.09 -10.90
C SER A 151 8.41 -0.19 -10.66
N TRP A 152 9.12 -0.72 -11.67
CA TRP A 152 10.54 -1.04 -11.54
C TRP A 152 11.45 0.18 -11.47
N VAL A 153 11.17 1.24 -12.23
CA VAL A 153 11.98 2.47 -12.16
C VAL A 153 11.73 3.22 -10.86
N VAL A 154 10.48 3.21 -10.37
CA VAL A 154 10.10 3.79 -9.07
C VAL A 154 10.80 3.05 -7.93
N ASN A 155 10.75 1.71 -7.95
CA ASN A 155 11.47 0.88 -6.99
C ASN A 155 12.99 1.14 -7.02
N ALA A 156 13.60 1.17 -8.21
CA ALA A 156 15.03 1.44 -8.34
C ALA A 156 15.42 2.86 -7.84
N ARG A 157 14.54 3.86 -8.00
CA ARG A 157 14.74 5.20 -7.44
C ARG A 157 14.67 5.18 -5.91
N ALA A 158 13.68 4.49 -5.35
CA ALA A 158 13.46 4.40 -3.91
C ALA A 158 14.63 3.72 -3.19
N ILE A 159 15.12 2.59 -3.72
CA ILE A 159 16.27 1.87 -3.15
C ILE A 159 17.50 2.77 -3.07
N ARG A 160 17.84 3.48 -4.16
CA ARG A 160 19.00 4.40 -4.20
C ARG A 160 18.90 5.57 -3.22
N ARG A 161 17.70 5.82 -2.69
CA ARG A 161 17.43 6.88 -1.71
C ARG A 161 17.27 6.33 -0.28
N GLY A 162 17.48 5.03 -0.09
CA GLY A 162 17.37 4.36 1.21
C GLY A 162 15.93 4.04 1.63
N HIS A 163 14.96 4.14 0.71
CA HIS A 163 13.56 3.83 0.98
C HIS A 163 13.25 2.35 0.75
N GLY A 164 12.17 1.88 1.38
CA GLY A 164 11.60 0.57 1.08
C GLY A 164 10.90 0.54 -0.28
N ILE A 165 10.61 -0.66 -0.75
CA ILE A 165 9.90 -0.90 -2.01
C ILE A 165 8.73 -1.86 -1.79
N ARG A 166 7.72 -1.76 -2.65
CA ARG A 166 6.62 -2.71 -2.75
C ARG A 166 6.54 -3.24 -4.19
N THR A 167 6.21 -4.52 -4.33
CA THR A 167 5.95 -5.16 -5.62
C THR A 167 5.00 -6.33 -5.45
N GLY A 168 4.30 -6.65 -6.52
CA GLY A 168 3.39 -7.79 -6.63
C GLY A 168 2.58 -7.67 -7.91
N LEU A 169 1.81 -8.70 -8.23
CA LEU A 169 0.94 -8.74 -9.41
C LEU A 169 -0.10 -7.62 -9.44
N GLU A 170 -0.42 -7.06 -8.28
CA GLU A 170 -1.27 -5.88 -8.13
C GLU A 170 -0.61 -4.63 -8.73
N ASP A 171 0.70 -4.45 -8.49
CA ASP A 171 1.43 -3.27 -8.93
C ASP A 171 1.99 -3.47 -10.34
N THR A 172 2.46 -4.69 -10.67
CA THR A 172 3.02 -4.99 -11.99
C THR A 172 2.87 -6.46 -12.39
N PRO A 173 2.36 -6.76 -13.59
CA PRO A 173 2.32 -8.12 -14.12
C PRO A 173 3.61 -8.52 -14.85
N VAL A 174 4.59 -7.63 -14.99
CA VAL A 174 5.79 -7.86 -15.83
C VAL A 174 7.09 -7.74 -15.04
N LEU A 175 8.14 -8.41 -15.50
CA LEU A 175 9.50 -8.26 -15.01
C LEU A 175 10.15 -6.98 -15.54
N VAL A 176 11.36 -6.67 -15.07
CA VAL A 176 12.11 -5.45 -15.45
C VAL A 176 12.38 -5.36 -16.95
N ASP A 177 12.47 -6.50 -17.65
CA ASP A 177 12.63 -6.57 -19.11
C ASP A 177 11.31 -6.51 -19.89
N GLY A 178 10.18 -6.40 -19.19
CA GLY A 178 8.83 -6.35 -19.76
C GLY A 178 8.20 -7.72 -20.06
N SER A 179 8.91 -8.82 -19.79
CA SER A 179 8.32 -10.16 -19.90
C SER A 179 7.29 -10.42 -18.81
N GLN A 180 6.30 -11.28 -19.08
CA GLN A 180 5.24 -11.60 -18.12
C GLN A 180 5.79 -12.37 -16.92
N ALA A 181 5.49 -11.91 -15.71
CA ALA A 181 5.84 -12.64 -14.50
C ALA A 181 4.99 -13.92 -14.34
N ALA A 182 5.62 -15.00 -13.91
CA ALA A 182 4.94 -16.26 -13.57
C ALA A 182 4.14 -16.15 -12.25
N GLY A 183 4.46 -15.16 -11.41
CA GLY A 183 3.71 -14.83 -10.20
C GLY A 183 4.49 -13.97 -9.21
N ASN A 184 3.90 -13.71 -8.05
CA ASN A 184 4.50 -12.86 -7.00
C ASN A 184 5.90 -13.32 -6.57
N GLY A 185 6.16 -14.63 -6.53
CA GLY A 185 7.47 -15.16 -6.14
C GLY A 185 8.60 -14.72 -7.07
N GLU A 186 8.34 -14.64 -8.37
CA GLU A 186 9.33 -14.18 -9.35
C GLU A 186 9.56 -12.66 -9.26
N LEU A 187 8.48 -11.89 -9.09
CA LEU A 187 8.57 -10.45 -8.85
C LEU A 187 9.40 -10.12 -7.61
N VAL A 188 9.15 -10.84 -6.51
CA VAL A 188 9.91 -10.68 -5.24
C VAL A 188 11.37 -11.07 -5.43
N ALA A 189 11.69 -12.13 -6.18
CA ALA A 189 13.06 -12.51 -6.45
C ALA A 189 13.83 -11.44 -7.25
N VAL A 190 13.18 -10.84 -8.25
CA VAL A 190 13.74 -9.71 -9.01
C VAL A 190 13.93 -8.49 -8.14
N ALA A 191 12.95 -8.13 -7.31
CA ALA A 191 13.06 -7.02 -6.37
C ALA A 191 14.18 -7.21 -5.34
N ALA A 192 14.38 -8.43 -4.85
CA ALA A 192 15.49 -8.76 -3.96
C ALA A 192 16.86 -8.59 -4.66
N GLY A 193 16.95 -8.94 -5.95
CA GLY A 193 18.13 -8.68 -6.77
C GLY A 193 18.43 -7.19 -6.90
N LEU A 194 17.40 -6.37 -7.18
CA LEU A 194 17.54 -4.91 -7.25
C LEU A 194 18.00 -4.31 -5.92
N LEU A 195 17.47 -4.80 -4.79
CA LEU A 195 17.89 -4.35 -3.46
C LEU A 195 19.37 -4.67 -3.21
N ALA A 196 19.84 -5.86 -3.59
CA ALA A 196 21.24 -6.23 -3.43
C ALA A 196 22.18 -5.43 -4.35
N GLU A 197 21.73 -5.03 -5.53
CA GLU A 197 22.51 -4.26 -6.50
C GLU A 197 22.58 -2.77 -6.17
N LEU A 198 21.44 -2.18 -5.75
CA LEU A 198 21.28 -0.73 -5.62
C LEU A 198 21.28 -0.23 -4.17
N GLY A 199 21.06 -1.11 -3.20
CA GLY A 199 20.98 -0.80 -1.77
C GLY A 199 22.37 -0.81 -1.14
N SER A 200 23.13 0.27 -1.32
CA SER A 200 24.44 0.50 -0.70
C SER A 200 24.51 1.88 -0.07
#